data_AF-A0A6G7YET2-F1
#
_entry.id   AF-A0A6G7YET2-F1
#
_cell.length_a   1.000
_cell.length_b   1.000
_cell.length_c   1.000
_cell.angle_alpha   90.00
_cell.angle_beta   90.00
_cell.angle_gamma   90.00
#
_symmetry.space_group_name_H-M   'P 1'
#
loop_
_entity.id
_entity.type
_entity.pdbx_description
1 polymer ?
#
loop_
_entity_poly.entity_id
_entity_poly.type
_entity_poly.pdbx_seq_one_letter_code
_entity_poly.pdbx_strand_id
1 'polypeptide(L)'
;MRVAPGWTVVETIDNPMGYTRPGWRSVGLHVVRDGLEKFVMLAGTRNGFSTHANDAAGSLSDWLPTVVANQRALDGASGRPAGASAEPFRQVRMTADGDLAMPAGARVVGVRAAADLPPVLTSQGDKPIAAQVATADGRPLWVFARLVEGRPQVDEFATRHADLDAFVIWVAAQFESGGGVR
;
A
#
# COMPACT_ATOMS: atom_id res chain seq x y z
N MET A 1 15.31 0.45 -16.58
CA MET A 1 15.25 1.91 -16.36
C MET A 1 16.66 2.39 -16.08
N ARG A 2 17.01 3.62 -16.45
CA ARG A 2 18.32 4.23 -16.14
C ARG A 2 18.07 5.62 -15.57
N VAL A 3 18.80 5.98 -14.51
CA VAL A 3 18.82 7.35 -13.99
C VAL A 3 19.75 8.18 -14.89
N ALA A 4 19.49 9.49 -15.00
CA ALA A 4 20.29 10.39 -15.81
C ALA A 4 21.77 10.40 -15.36
N PRO A 5 22.72 10.62 -16.28
CA PRO A 5 24.14 10.74 -15.93
C PRO A 5 24.38 11.75 -14.79
N GLY A 6 25.26 11.39 -13.87
CA GLY A 6 25.61 12.20 -12.70
C GLY A 6 24.68 12.03 -11.49
N TRP A 7 23.58 11.27 -11.61
CA TRP A 7 22.75 10.89 -10.46
C TRP A 7 23.08 9.48 -9.99
N THR A 8 23.15 9.29 -8.68
CA THR A 8 23.37 7.99 -8.03
C THR A 8 22.09 7.52 -7.36
N VAL A 9 21.74 6.24 -7.51
CA VAL A 9 20.63 5.62 -6.76
C VAL A 9 21.15 5.18 -5.40
N VAL A 10 20.52 5.68 -4.33
CA VAL A 10 20.86 5.34 -2.94
C VAL A 10 19.91 4.28 -2.40
N GLU A 11 18.61 4.39 -2.71
CA GLU A 11 17.60 3.44 -2.30
C GLU A 11 16.67 3.10 -3.47
N THR A 12 16.19 1.86 -3.50
CA THR A 12 15.22 1.39 -4.48
C THR A 12 14.13 0.57 -3.79
N ILE A 13 12.88 0.92 -4.06
CA ILE A 13 11.71 0.13 -3.69
C ILE A 13 11.06 -0.34 -4.97
N ASP A 14 11.12 -1.66 -5.20
CA ASP A 14 10.52 -2.28 -6.37
C ASP A 14 9.01 -2.37 -6.25
N ASN A 15 8.33 -2.05 -7.34
CA ASN A 15 6.89 -2.19 -7.52
C ASN A 15 6.01 -1.60 -6.39
N PRO A 16 6.20 -0.32 -5.98
CA PRO A 16 5.40 0.31 -4.93
C PRO A 16 3.90 0.38 -5.28
N MET A 17 3.54 0.36 -6.57
CA MET A 17 2.14 0.33 -7.00
C MET A 17 1.48 -1.06 -6.84
N GLY A 18 2.27 -2.13 -6.66
CA GLY A 18 1.77 -3.49 -6.58
C GLY A 18 1.30 -4.08 -7.92
N TYR A 19 1.82 -3.59 -9.04
CA TYR A 19 1.42 -4.07 -10.36
C TYR A 19 1.78 -5.54 -10.56
N THR A 20 0.80 -6.35 -10.95
CA THR A 20 0.94 -7.78 -11.27
C THR A 20 0.80 -8.06 -12.76
N ARG A 21 0.27 -7.09 -13.52
CA ARG A 21 -0.02 -7.24 -14.94
C ARG A 21 1.27 -7.27 -15.77
N PRO A 22 1.42 -8.21 -16.72
CA PRO A 22 2.57 -8.22 -17.62
C PRO A 22 2.71 -6.90 -18.41
N GLY A 23 3.91 -6.32 -18.37
CA GLY A 23 4.21 -5.03 -19.02
C GLY A 23 3.87 -3.79 -18.18
N TRP A 24 3.43 -3.98 -16.94
CA TRP A 24 3.27 -2.92 -15.95
C TRP A 24 4.44 -2.97 -14.97
N ARG A 25 5.02 -1.82 -14.66
CA ARG A 25 6.17 -1.73 -13.76
C ARG A 25 6.05 -0.46 -12.94
N SER A 26 6.47 -0.52 -11.69
CA SER A 26 6.68 0.69 -10.90
C SER A 26 7.96 0.58 -10.08
N VAL A 27 8.55 1.70 -9.73
CA VAL A 27 9.72 1.76 -8.86
C VAL A 27 9.77 3.10 -8.13
N GLY A 28 10.09 3.03 -6.84
CA GLY A 28 10.48 4.18 -6.02
C GLY A 28 11.98 4.25 -5.92
N LEU A 29 12.55 5.44 -6.09
CA LEU A 29 13.99 5.68 -6.06
C LEU A 29 14.31 6.85 -5.15
N HIS A 30 15.36 6.72 -4.36
CA HIS A 30 16.06 7.83 -3.76
C HIS A 30 17.34 8.06 -4.56
N VAL A 31 17.48 9.25 -5.13
CA VAL A 31 18.60 9.59 -5.99
C VAL A 31 19.32 10.84 -5.51
N VAL A 32 20.64 10.86 -5.67
CA VAL A 32 21.50 11.96 -5.20
C VAL A 32 22.45 12.47 -6.27
N ARG A 33 22.71 13.77 -6.28
CA ARG A 33 23.72 14.43 -7.13
C ARG A 33 24.19 15.73 -6.48
N ASP A 34 25.49 15.87 -6.26
CA ASP A 34 26.13 17.11 -5.77
C ASP A 34 25.44 17.71 -4.53
N GLY A 35 25.06 16.85 -3.57
CA GLY A 35 24.36 17.25 -2.34
C GLY A 35 22.86 17.50 -2.51
N LEU A 36 22.32 17.37 -3.73
CA LEU A 36 20.88 17.36 -3.99
C LEU A 36 20.34 15.95 -3.87
N GLU A 37 19.26 15.79 -3.13
CA GLU A 37 18.60 14.52 -2.93
C GLU A 37 17.14 14.60 -3.41
N LYS A 38 16.69 13.60 -4.16
CA LYS A 38 15.33 13.53 -4.69
C LYS A 38 14.71 12.17 -4.41
N PHE A 39 13.42 12.17 -4.12
CA PHE A 39 12.59 10.98 -4.22
C PHE A 39 11.87 10.98 -5.57
N VAL A 40 11.85 9.81 -6.22
CA VAL A 40 11.25 9.63 -7.55
C VAL A 40 10.38 8.38 -7.55
N MET A 41 9.15 8.49 -8.02
CA MET A 41 8.29 7.35 -8.33
C MET A 41 8.04 7.31 -9.83
N LEU A 42 8.30 6.15 -10.43
CA LEU A 42 8.04 5.89 -11.84
C LEU A 42 7.00 4.78 -11.95
N ALA A 43 5.92 5.04 -12.68
CA ALA A 43 4.89 4.06 -13.02
C ALA A 43 4.81 3.93 -14.53
N GLY A 44 5.18 2.76 -15.04
CA GLY A 44 5.19 2.43 -16.46
C GLY A 44 4.10 1.43 -16.82
N THR A 45 3.46 1.68 -17.94
CA THR A 45 2.50 0.78 -18.60
C THR A 45 3.04 0.45 -20.00
N ARG A 46 2.34 -0.43 -20.75
CA ARG A 46 2.65 -0.64 -22.18
C ARG A 46 2.53 0.63 -23.03
N ASN A 47 1.74 1.62 -22.59
CA ASN A 47 1.36 2.77 -23.40
C ASN A 47 2.04 4.08 -22.94
N GLY A 48 2.91 4.04 -21.94
CA GLY A 48 3.62 5.22 -21.45
C GLY A 48 4.02 5.13 -19.98
N PHE A 49 4.61 6.22 -19.48
CA PHE A 49 5.17 6.32 -18.14
C PHE A 49 4.68 7.60 -17.46
N SER A 50 4.39 7.50 -16.17
CA SER A 50 4.17 8.62 -15.27
C SER A 50 5.37 8.72 -14.32
N THR A 51 5.79 9.95 -14.06
CA THR A 51 6.91 10.25 -13.15
C THR A 51 6.44 11.25 -12.11
N HIS A 52 6.71 10.95 -10.85
CA HIS A 52 6.59 11.89 -9.74
C HIS A 52 7.98 12.08 -9.17
N ALA A 53 8.38 13.31 -8.92
CA ALA A 53 9.67 13.63 -8.32
C ALA A 53 9.51 14.77 -7.33
N ASN A 54 10.18 14.68 -6.20
CA ASN A 54 10.24 15.76 -5.22
C ASN A 54 11.62 15.82 -4.55
N ASP A 55 11.93 16.96 -3.91
CA ASP A 55 13.06 17.04 -2.98
C ASP A 55 12.91 15.99 -1.87
N ALA A 56 14.01 15.31 -1.54
CA ALA A 56 14.02 14.31 -0.49
C ALA A 56 13.89 15.01 0.87
N ALA A 57 12.85 14.66 1.60
CA ALA A 57 12.62 15.07 2.98
C ALA A 57 12.08 13.87 3.76
N GLY A 58 12.82 13.43 4.79
CA GLY A 58 12.51 12.18 5.49
C GLY A 58 13.03 10.95 4.74
N SER A 59 12.24 9.88 4.69
CA SER A 59 12.61 8.62 4.01
C SER A 59 11.79 8.37 2.75
N LEU A 60 12.34 7.58 1.83
CA LEU A 60 11.63 7.17 0.61
C LEU A 60 10.35 6.38 0.94
N SER A 61 10.39 5.55 1.98
CA SER A 61 9.24 4.77 2.45
C SER A 61 8.09 5.62 3.00
N ASP A 62 8.38 6.79 3.57
CA ASP A 62 7.35 7.68 4.10
C ASP A 62 6.69 8.50 2.98
N TRP A 63 7.47 8.88 1.98
CA TRP A 63 6.99 9.68 0.85
C TRP A 63 6.17 8.85 -0.15
N LEU A 64 6.58 7.61 -0.42
CA LEU A 64 6.00 6.76 -1.46
C LEU A 64 4.48 6.52 -1.33
N PRO A 65 3.91 6.22 -0.15
CA PRO A 65 2.47 5.97 -0.01
C PRO A 65 1.60 7.12 -0.54
N THR A 66 1.98 8.36 -0.23
CA THR A 66 1.27 9.56 -0.69
C THR A 66 1.27 9.66 -2.22
N VAL A 67 2.42 9.39 -2.83
CA VAL A 67 2.58 9.48 -4.29
C VAL A 67 1.88 8.33 -5.02
N VAL A 68 1.91 7.13 -4.46
CA VAL A 68 1.14 5.98 -4.94
C VAL A 68 -0.36 6.29 -4.92
N ALA A 69 -0.88 6.86 -3.82
CA ALA A 69 -2.28 7.26 -3.72
C ALA A 69 -2.65 8.30 -4.79
N ASN A 70 -1.80 9.31 -5.00
CA ASN A 70 -2.00 10.32 -6.04
C ASN A 70 -1.99 9.73 -7.46
N GLN A 71 -1.04 8.84 -7.76
CA GLN A 71 -0.99 8.17 -9.07
C GLN A 71 -2.25 7.33 -9.32
N ARG A 72 -2.72 6.58 -8.30
CA ARG A 72 -3.96 5.80 -8.38
C ARG A 72 -5.18 6.67 -8.67
N ALA A 73 -5.28 7.84 -8.05
CA ALA A 73 -6.36 8.79 -8.32
C ALA A 73 -6.35 9.29 -9.77
N LEU A 74 -5.17 9.60 -10.32
CA LEU A 74 -5.03 10.01 -11.73
C LEU A 74 -5.36 8.89 -12.72
N ASP A 75 -4.99 7.66 -12.38
CA ASP A 75 -5.33 6.47 -13.17
C ASP A 75 -6.85 6.23 -13.20
N GLY A 76 -7.57 6.53 -12.11
CA GLY A 76 -9.03 6.44 -12.03
C GLY A 76 -9.78 7.60 -12.73
N ALA A 77 -9.27 8.83 -12.63
CA ALA A 77 -9.94 10.02 -13.16
C ALA A 77 -9.81 10.18 -14.69
N SER A 78 -8.76 9.61 -15.30
CA SER A 78 -8.45 9.84 -16.72
C SER A 78 -9.23 8.98 -17.71
N GLY A 79 -10.15 8.11 -17.25
CA GLY A 79 -10.94 7.22 -18.13
C GLY A 79 -10.11 6.22 -18.94
N ARG A 80 -8.77 6.30 -18.89
CA ARG A 80 -7.88 5.18 -19.15
C ARG A 80 -8.32 4.09 -18.20
N PRO A 81 -8.36 2.81 -18.62
CA PRO A 81 -8.42 1.76 -17.63
C PRO A 81 -7.23 2.05 -16.72
N ALA A 82 -7.48 2.43 -15.46
CA ALA A 82 -6.54 2.21 -14.37
C ALA A 82 -6.07 0.79 -14.63
N GLY A 83 -4.85 0.64 -15.14
CA GLY A 83 -4.66 -0.46 -16.06
C GLY A 83 -4.42 -1.70 -15.25
N ALA A 84 -5.47 -2.53 -15.29
CA ALA A 84 -5.92 -3.17 -14.07
C ALA A 84 -6.13 -2.08 -13.00
N SER A 85 -7.39 -1.83 -12.66
CA SER A 85 -7.82 -2.10 -11.30
C SER A 85 -6.57 -2.52 -10.50
N ALA A 86 -6.13 -1.74 -9.52
CA ALA A 86 -6.50 -2.27 -8.24
C ALA A 86 -7.91 -2.90 -8.39
N GLU A 87 -7.96 -4.17 -8.85
CA GLU A 87 -8.52 -5.12 -7.94
C GLU A 87 -7.58 -4.80 -6.79
N PRO A 88 -8.04 -4.04 -5.76
CA PRO A 88 -7.46 -4.29 -4.48
C PRO A 88 -7.19 -5.79 -4.48
N PHE A 89 -6.04 -6.22 -4.01
CA PHE A 89 -6.08 -7.55 -3.44
C PHE A 89 -7.38 -7.51 -2.59
N ARG A 90 -8.43 -8.15 -3.11
CA ARG A 90 -9.78 -8.32 -2.57
C ARG A 90 -9.94 -9.83 -2.51
N GLN A 91 -8.80 -10.43 -2.21
CA GLN A 91 -8.61 -11.79 -1.86
C GLN A 91 -9.33 -11.94 -0.52
N VAL A 92 -9.04 -11.03 0.41
CA VAL A 92 -9.66 -10.99 1.71
C VAL A 92 -10.95 -10.18 1.63
N ARG A 93 -12.02 -10.79 2.11
CA ARG A 93 -13.31 -10.13 2.31
C ARG A 93 -13.58 -10.08 3.80
N MET A 94 -14.45 -9.17 4.21
CA MET A 94 -15.03 -9.18 5.55
C MET A 94 -16.52 -9.47 5.41
N THR A 95 -17.03 -10.39 6.22
CA THR A 95 -18.46 -10.73 6.26
C THR A 95 -19.24 -9.59 6.94
N ALA A 96 -20.56 -9.60 6.83
CA ALA A 96 -21.40 -8.66 7.58
C ALA A 96 -21.28 -8.84 9.10
N ASP A 97 -20.89 -10.03 9.54
CA ASP A 97 -20.60 -10.34 10.95
C ASP A 97 -19.22 -9.87 11.39
N GLY A 98 -18.41 -9.37 10.46
CA GLY A 98 -17.10 -8.81 10.70
C GLY A 98 -15.97 -9.84 10.75
N ASP A 99 -16.19 -11.05 10.25
CA ASP A 99 -15.15 -12.05 10.12
C ASP A 99 -14.41 -11.90 8.80
N LEU A 100 -13.12 -12.21 8.79
CA LEU A 100 -12.34 -12.24 7.55
C LEU A 100 -12.58 -13.55 6.79
N ALA A 101 -13.00 -13.44 5.54
CA ALA A 101 -13.09 -14.54 4.58
C ALA A 101 -11.88 -14.51 3.65
N MET A 102 -11.06 -15.57 3.70
CA MET A 102 -9.87 -15.73 2.87
C MET A 102 -10.22 -16.27 1.48
N PRO A 103 -9.46 -15.92 0.43
CA PRO A 103 -9.59 -16.59 -0.86
C PRO A 103 -9.03 -18.02 -0.78
N ALA A 104 -9.31 -18.83 -1.79
CA ALA A 104 -8.73 -20.17 -1.89
C ALA A 104 -7.19 -20.13 -1.84
N GLY A 105 -6.62 -20.96 -0.96
CA GLY A 105 -5.17 -21.12 -0.81
C GLY A 105 -4.48 -20.08 0.09
N ALA A 106 -5.15 -18.98 0.48
CA ALA A 106 -4.61 -18.07 1.48
C ALA A 106 -5.07 -18.44 2.89
N ARG A 107 -4.30 -17.99 3.89
CA ARG A 107 -4.61 -18.25 5.31
C ARG A 107 -4.17 -17.09 6.19
N VAL A 108 -4.91 -16.87 7.27
CA VAL A 108 -4.51 -15.96 8.34
C VAL A 108 -3.32 -16.56 9.09
N VAL A 109 -2.27 -15.77 9.26
CA VAL A 109 -1.05 -16.09 10.03
C VAL A 109 -1.10 -15.44 11.40
N GLY A 110 -1.63 -14.22 11.49
CA GLY A 110 -1.82 -13.49 12.74
C GLY A 110 -3.02 -12.58 12.65
N VAL A 111 -3.68 -12.33 13.78
CA VAL A 111 -4.86 -11.46 13.87
C VAL A 111 -4.85 -10.68 15.19
N ARG A 112 -5.35 -9.45 15.13
CA ARG A 112 -5.68 -8.58 16.27
C ARG A 112 -7.11 -8.10 16.07
N ALA A 113 -7.98 -8.47 17.00
CA ALA A 113 -9.35 -7.98 17.03
C ALA A 113 -9.41 -6.63 17.74
N ALA A 114 -10.57 -5.97 17.69
CA ALA A 114 -10.79 -4.64 18.23
C ALA A 114 -10.24 -4.42 19.66
N ALA A 115 -10.35 -5.42 20.55
CA ALA A 115 -9.86 -5.32 21.93
C ALA A 115 -8.34 -5.18 22.05
N ASP A 116 -7.60 -5.63 21.03
CA ASP A 116 -6.14 -5.63 20.98
C ASP A 116 -5.59 -4.55 20.03
N LEU A 117 -6.44 -3.64 19.55
CA LEU A 117 -6.06 -2.54 18.65
C LEU A 117 -5.97 -1.20 19.41
N PRO A 118 -5.07 -0.29 18.98
CA PRO A 118 -5.02 1.07 19.51
C PRO A 118 -6.35 1.83 19.36
N PRO A 119 -6.68 2.77 20.27
CA PRO A 119 -7.93 3.54 20.23
C PRO A 119 -8.21 4.27 18.90
N VAL A 120 -7.15 4.74 18.23
CA VAL A 120 -7.30 5.42 16.93
C VAL A 120 -7.85 4.49 15.86
N LEU A 121 -7.57 3.18 15.92
CA LEU A 121 -8.11 2.20 14.98
C LEU A 121 -9.50 1.71 15.39
N THR A 122 -9.75 1.57 16.70
CA THR A 122 -11.06 1.14 17.20
C THR A 122 -12.16 2.17 16.94
N SER A 123 -11.80 3.43 16.74
CA SER A 123 -12.73 4.51 16.38
C SER A 123 -13.05 4.61 14.87
N GLN A 124 -12.40 3.81 14.01
CA GLN A 124 -12.58 3.91 12.54
C GLN A 124 -13.80 3.15 12.02
N GLY A 125 -14.50 2.39 12.85
CA GLY A 125 -15.67 1.61 12.49
C GLY A 125 -15.96 0.50 13.48
N ASP A 126 -16.99 -0.29 13.22
CA ASP A 126 -17.35 -1.43 14.03
C ASP A 126 -16.48 -2.64 13.69
N LYS A 127 -16.19 -3.46 14.70
CA LYS A 127 -15.42 -4.72 14.57
C LYS A 127 -14.10 -4.57 13.79
N PRO A 128 -13.23 -3.59 14.09
CA PRO A 128 -11.97 -3.47 13.39
C PRO A 128 -11.05 -4.66 13.66
N ILE A 129 -10.34 -5.09 12.63
CA ILE A 129 -9.41 -6.22 12.64
C ILE A 129 -8.15 -5.82 11.88
N ALA A 130 -6.98 -6.10 12.47
CA ALA A 130 -5.73 -6.14 11.74
C ALA A 130 -5.26 -7.59 11.59
N ALA A 131 -4.80 -7.99 10.41
CA ALA A 131 -4.35 -9.35 10.15
C ALA A 131 -3.12 -9.41 9.26
N GLN A 132 -2.31 -10.43 9.51
CA GLN A 132 -1.30 -10.91 8.57
C GLN A 132 -1.87 -12.14 7.87
N VAL A 133 -1.82 -12.14 6.55
CA VAL A 133 -2.30 -13.20 5.68
C VAL A 133 -1.13 -13.73 4.86
N ALA A 134 -0.97 -15.05 4.81
CA ALA A 134 -0.12 -15.70 3.83
C ALA A 134 -0.98 -15.99 2.59
N THR A 135 -0.61 -15.42 1.45
CA THR A 135 -1.26 -15.69 0.16
C THR A 135 -0.95 -17.11 -0.32
N ALA A 136 -1.67 -17.57 -1.34
CA ALA A 136 -1.48 -18.91 -1.93
C ALA A 136 -0.05 -19.16 -2.46
N ASP A 137 0.67 -18.10 -2.84
CA ASP A 137 2.06 -18.15 -3.28
C ASP A 137 3.08 -17.87 -2.15
N GLY A 138 2.62 -17.87 -0.88
CA GLY A 138 3.46 -17.76 0.31
C GLY A 138 3.95 -16.34 0.64
N ARG A 139 3.46 -15.32 -0.07
CA ARG A 139 3.81 -13.93 0.23
C ARG A 139 2.99 -13.39 1.42
N PRO A 140 3.57 -12.53 2.27
CA PRO A 140 2.82 -11.87 3.32
C PRO A 140 1.97 -10.73 2.72
N LEU A 141 0.75 -10.63 3.23
CA LEU A 141 -0.23 -9.59 2.93
C LEU A 141 -0.77 -9.08 4.27
N TRP A 142 -0.83 -7.76 4.44
CA TRP A 142 -1.36 -7.15 5.66
C TRP A 142 -2.74 -6.59 5.39
N VAL A 143 -3.66 -6.76 6.34
CA VAL A 143 -5.06 -6.40 6.16
C VAL A 143 -5.50 -5.57 7.34
N PHE A 144 -6.13 -4.44 7.07
CA PHE A 144 -6.95 -3.74 8.04
C PHE A 144 -8.40 -3.75 7.53
N ALA A 145 -9.30 -4.34 8.32
CA ALA A 145 -10.71 -4.46 7.97
C ALA A 145 -11.59 -3.88 9.07
N ARG A 146 -12.76 -3.36 8.70
CA ARG A 146 -13.74 -2.74 9.59
C ARG A 146 -15.11 -2.68 8.93
N LEU A 147 -16.16 -2.60 9.73
CA LEU A 147 -17.48 -2.21 9.23
C LEU A 147 -17.65 -0.71 9.40
N VAL A 148 -17.97 0.00 8.32
CA VAL A 148 -18.32 1.42 8.39
C VAL A 148 -19.76 1.55 7.96
N GLU A 149 -20.62 2.01 8.87
CA GLU A 149 -22.08 2.10 8.64
C GLU A 149 -22.67 0.73 8.20
N GLY A 150 -22.21 -0.35 8.83
CA GLY A 150 -22.61 -1.73 8.51
C GLY A 150 -22.05 -2.27 7.18
N ARG A 151 -21.19 -1.52 6.49
CA ARG A 151 -20.57 -1.95 5.24
C ARG A 151 -19.14 -2.41 5.45
N PRO A 152 -18.77 -3.62 5.01
CA PRO A 152 -17.39 -4.08 5.03
C PRO A 152 -16.46 -3.16 4.24
N GLN A 153 -15.41 -2.69 4.91
CA GLN A 153 -14.24 -2.07 4.32
C GLN A 153 -13.02 -2.94 4.64
N VAL A 154 -12.26 -3.27 3.61
CA VAL A 154 -11.04 -4.07 3.71
C VAL A 154 -9.96 -3.35 2.94
N ASP A 155 -8.92 -2.95 3.64
CA ASP A 155 -7.72 -2.33 3.08
C ASP A 155 -6.59 -3.37 3.15
N GLU A 156 -6.00 -3.69 2.00
CA GLU A 156 -4.96 -4.71 1.87
C GLU A 156 -3.61 -4.07 1.44
N PHE A 157 -2.52 -4.46 2.09
CA PHE A 157 -1.19 -3.86 1.93
C PHE A 157 -0.14 -4.93 1.64
N ALA A 158 0.58 -4.75 0.53
CA ALA A 158 1.71 -5.59 0.15
C ALA A 158 3.06 -5.06 0.69
N THR A 159 3.02 -4.10 1.61
CA THR A 159 4.20 -3.54 2.27
C THR A 159 4.91 -4.59 3.13
N ARG A 160 6.20 -4.40 3.35
CA ARG A 160 6.95 -5.26 4.29
C ARG A 160 6.86 -4.65 5.68
N HIS A 161 6.31 -5.41 6.61
CA HIS A 161 6.42 -5.16 8.05
C HIS A 161 7.15 -6.35 8.68
N ALA A 162 7.87 -6.11 9.77
CA ALA A 162 8.59 -7.16 10.48
C ALA A 162 7.60 -8.20 11.06
N ASP A 163 6.49 -7.72 11.59
CA ASP A 163 5.42 -8.50 12.22
C ASP A 163 4.09 -7.71 12.23
N LEU A 164 3.07 -8.29 12.85
CA LEU A 164 1.74 -7.72 12.96
C LEU A 164 1.69 -6.47 13.84
N ASP A 165 2.52 -6.37 14.86
CA ASP A 165 2.54 -5.22 15.76
C ASP A 165 3.14 -4.00 15.03
N ALA A 166 4.20 -4.20 14.26
CA ALA A 166 4.78 -3.17 13.39
C ALA A 166 3.77 -2.69 12.32
N PHE A 167 2.95 -3.59 11.78
CA PHE A 167 1.86 -3.21 10.87
C PHE A 167 0.79 -2.36 11.58
N VAL A 168 0.33 -2.78 12.77
CA VAL A 168 -0.69 -2.05 13.54
C VAL A 168 -0.22 -0.64 13.90
N ILE A 169 1.04 -0.49 14.33
CA ILE A 169 1.65 0.82 14.62
C ILE A 169 1.64 1.70 13.37
N TRP A 170 2.03 1.15 12.22
CA TRP A 170 2.06 1.89 10.96
C TRP A 170 0.65 2.35 10.54
N VAL A 171 -0.35 1.47 10.57
CA VAL A 171 -1.76 1.81 10.24
C VAL A 171 -2.30 2.89 11.18
N ALA A 172 -2.01 2.80 12.48
CA ALA A 172 -2.41 3.81 13.46
C ALA A 172 -1.85 5.19 13.10
N ALA A 173 -0.56 5.28 12.77
CA ALA A 173 0.08 6.53 12.37
C ALA A 173 -0.55 7.13 11.09
N GLN A 174 -0.97 6.30 10.13
CA GLN A 174 -1.67 6.78 8.93
C GLN A 174 -3.00 7.48 9.26
N PHE A 175 -3.76 6.96 10.23
CA PHE A 175 -4.99 7.61 10.68
C PHE A 175 -4.74 8.87 11.52
N GLU A 176 -3.74 8.85 12.41
CA GLU A 176 -3.39 10.01 13.24
C GLU A 176 -2.92 11.20 12.40
N SER A 177 -2.22 10.95 11.30
CA SER A 177 -1.80 12.00 10.35
C SER A 177 -2.95 12.62 9.53
N GLY A 178 -4.17 12.10 9.65
CA GLY A 178 -5.34 12.56 8.88
C GLY A 178 -5.37 12.10 7.42
N GLY A 179 -4.36 11.35 6.96
CA GLY A 179 -4.33 10.77 5.62
C GLY A 179 -5.32 9.62 5.42
N GLY A 180 -5.68 8.95 6.52
CA GLY A 180 -6.41 7.67 6.46
C GLY A 180 -5.56 6.60 5.79
N VAL A 181 -6.15 5.42 5.58
CA VAL A 181 -5.48 4.29 4.93
C VAL A 181 -6.28 3.98 3.67
N ARG A 182 -5.70 4.27 2.51
CA ARG A 182 -6.35 4.11 1.19
C ARG A 182 -5.37 3.55 0.16
#